data_AF-A0A432RPY6-F1
#
_entry.id   AF-A0A432RPY6-F1
#
_cell.length_a   1.000
_cell.length_b   1.000
_cell.length_c   1.000
_cell.angle_alpha   90.00
_cell.angle_beta   90.00
_cell.angle_gamma   90.00
#
_symmetry.space_group_name_H-M   'P 1'
#
loop_
_entity.id
_entity.type
_entity.pdbx_description
1 polymer ?
#
loop_
_entity_poly.entity_id
_entity_poly.type
_entity_poly.pdbx_seq_one_letter_code
_entity_poly.pdbx_strand_id
1 'polypeptide(L)'
;MAVELYDTEEQQVEAIKKWLNENGRSIVVGIAVGIGCVFGWNGWQNYQTAQFREASDLFQGMLEANQNANEESVSKTAERIKENYGDSPYAVYASFFLAKQSVETGDLEAARKELESILVESSESAMKNLARVRLLKVLLAEGKASEALELINGLEGSARTRFEAAFHELKGDAYVALGQEREARTAYKRVIELGRKSRFLNLKIEDLPVPDLPQINQ
;
A
#
# COMPACT_ATOMS: atom_id res chain seq x y z
N MET A 1 12.85 -24.56 -60.21
CA MET A 1 11.39 -24.43 -60.00
C MET A 1 10.75 -25.76 -60.26
N ALA A 2 10.15 -26.37 -59.24
CA ALA A 2 8.99 -27.26 -59.38
C ALA A 2 8.24 -27.14 -58.05
N VAL A 3 7.13 -26.43 -58.11
CA VAL A 3 6.19 -26.26 -57.03
C VAL A 3 5.42 -27.58 -56.93
N GLU A 4 5.80 -28.45 -56.00
CA GLU A 4 4.97 -29.60 -55.59
C GLU A 4 3.86 -29.07 -54.70
N LEU A 5 2.70 -28.81 -55.30
CA LEU A 5 1.50 -28.36 -54.60
C LEU A 5 0.28 -28.90 -55.33
N TYR A 6 0.09 -30.22 -55.26
CA TYR A 6 -1.20 -30.86 -55.45
C TYR A 6 -1.25 -32.14 -54.61
N ASP A 7 -1.34 -31.99 -53.28
CA ASP A 7 -1.97 -33.04 -52.47
C ASP A 7 -3.44 -33.07 -52.89
N THR A 8 -3.88 -34.16 -53.52
CA THR A 8 -5.29 -34.34 -53.86
C THR A 8 -6.14 -34.32 -52.59
N GLU A 9 -7.37 -33.80 -52.67
CA GLU A 9 -8.26 -33.67 -51.51
C GLU A 9 -8.41 -35.00 -50.74
N GLU A 10 -8.39 -36.14 -51.43
CA GLU A 10 -8.43 -37.47 -50.81
C GLU A 10 -7.21 -37.77 -49.92
N GLN A 11 -5.99 -37.42 -50.37
CA GLN A 11 -4.77 -37.65 -49.60
C GLN A 11 -4.69 -36.75 -48.37
N GLN A 12 -5.16 -35.50 -48.47
CA GLN A 12 -5.26 -34.61 -47.32
C GLN A 12 -6.23 -35.16 -46.26
N VAL A 13 -7.38 -35.68 -46.70
CA VAL A 13 -8.39 -36.28 -45.80
C VAL A 13 -7.84 -37.54 -45.11
N GLU A 14 -7.13 -38.41 -45.82
CA GLU A 14 -6.50 -39.59 -45.24
C GLU A 14 -5.38 -39.24 -44.25
N ALA A 15 -4.55 -38.24 -44.56
CA ALA A 15 -3.51 -37.75 -43.68
C ALA A 15 -4.09 -37.17 -42.37
N ILE A 16 -5.16 -36.38 -42.46
CA ILE A 16 -5.87 -35.86 -41.29
C ILE A 16 -6.48 -37.00 -40.47
N LYS A 17 -7.16 -37.96 -41.11
CA LYS A 17 -7.75 -39.11 -40.42
C LYS A 17 -6.68 -39.93 -39.66
N LYS A 18 -5.55 -40.20 -40.31
CA LYS A 18 -4.45 -40.95 -39.70
C LYS A 18 -3.84 -40.18 -38.53
N TRP A 19 -3.59 -38.88 -38.69
CA TRP A 19 -3.07 -38.03 -37.62
C TRP A 19 -4.01 -37.96 -36.42
N LEU A 20 -5.33 -37.84 -36.66
CA LEU A 20 -6.34 -37.85 -35.60
C LEU A 20 -6.41 -39.21 -34.88
N ASN A 21 -6.25 -40.31 -35.61
CA ASN A 21 -6.28 -41.65 -35.02
C ASN A 21 -5.02 -41.89 -34.16
N GLU A 22 -3.87 -41.38 -34.59
CA GLU A 22 -2.61 -41.45 -33.85
C GLU A 22 -2.58 -40.51 -32.62
N ASN A 23 -3.15 -39.30 -32.72
CA ASN A 23 -3.06 -38.26 -31.69
C ASN A 23 -4.36 -38.02 -30.90
N GLY A 24 -5.46 -38.71 -31.23
CA GLY A 24 -6.79 -38.43 -30.69
C GLY A 24 -6.87 -38.47 -29.17
N ARG A 25 -6.11 -39.37 -28.53
CA ARG A 25 -6.01 -39.42 -27.06
C ARG A 25 -5.37 -38.15 -26.48
N SER A 26 -4.31 -37.63 -27.10
CA SER A 26 -3.64 -36.39 -26.68
C SER A 26 -4.54 -35.17 -26.89
N ILE A 27 -5.33 -35.14 -27.97
CA ILE A 27 -6.32 -34.08 -28.22
C ILE A 27 -7.40 -34.09 -27.14
N VAL A 28 -7.97 -35.26 -26.82
CA VAL A 28 -8.99 -35.38 -25.77
C VAL A 28 -8.44 -34.96 -24.41
N VAL A 29 -7.22 -35.39 -24.06
CA VAL A 29 -6.55 -34.96 -22.83
C VAL A 29 -6.33 -33.46 -22.83
N GLY A 30 -5.85 -32.89 -23.94
CA GLY A 30 -5.65 -31.45 -24.08
C GLY A 30 -6.94 -30.65 -23.90
N ILE A 31 -8.05 -31.11 -24.50
CA ILE A 31 -9.37 -30.49 -24.33
C ILE A 31 -9.84 -30.62 -22.88
N ALA A 32 -9.72 -31.80 -22.26
CA ALA A 32 -10.14 -32.00 -20.88
C ALA A 32 -9.35 -31.12 -19.90
N VAL A 33 -8.04 -31.00 -20.10
CA VAL A 33 -7.18 -30.08 -19.33
C VAL A 33 -7.59 -28.63 -19.58
N GLY A 34 -7.84 -28.25 -20.83
CA GLY A 34 -8.30 -26.90 -21.19
C GLY A 34 -9.61 -26.53 -20.49
N ILE A 35 -10.59 -27.44 -20.51
CA ILE A 35 -11.86 -27.29 -19.80
C ILE A 35 -11.62 -27.16 -18.29
N GLY A 36 -10.81 -28.05 -17.71
CA GLY A 36 -10.46 -28.00 -16.29
C GLY A 36 -9.83 -26.68 -15.87
N CYS A 37 -8.89 -26.14 -16.66
CA CYS A 37 -8.28 -24.84 -16.42
C CYS A 37 -9.30 -23.70 -16.47
N VAL A 38 -10.19 -23.68 -17.46
CA VAL A 38 -11.22 -22.63 -17.59
C VAL A 38 -12.19 -22.66 -16.42
N PHE A 39 -12.71 -23.84 -16.05
CA PHE A 39 -13.63 -23.95 -14.92
C PHE A 39 -12.94 -23.68 -13.58
N GLY A 40 -11.70 -24.12 -13.41
CA GLY A 40 -10.90 -23.82 -12.23
C GLY A 40 -10.67 -22.32 -12.07
N TRP A 41 -10.25 -21.63 -13.13
CA TRP A 41 -10.06 -20.18 -13.11
C TRP A 41 -11.37 -19.42 -12.84
N ASN A 42 -12.47 -19.79 -13.50
CA ASN A 42 -13.77 -19.16 -13.25
C ASN A 42 -14.25 -19.39 -11.81
N GLY A 43 -14.09 -20.60 -11.27
CA GLY A 43 -14.43 -20.91 -9.88
C GLY A 43 -13.64 -20.06 -8.89
N TRP A 44 -12.32 -19.96 -9.09
CA TRP A 44 -11.44 -19.14 -8.26
C TRP A 44 -11.78 -17.64 -8.35
N GLN A 45 -11.99 -17.12 -9.56
CA GLN A 45 -12.38 -15.73 -9.79
C GLN A 45 -13.72 -15.39 -9.12
N ASN A 46 -14.70 -16.28 -9.20
CA ASN A 46 -16.00 -16.11 -8.57
C ASN A 46 -15.88 -16.09 -7.04
N TYR A 47 -15.08 -17.01 -6.48
CA TYR A 47 -14.78 -17.04 -5.04
C TYR A 47 -14.14 -15.72 -4.58
N GLN A 48 -13.10 -15.26 -5.27
CA GLN A 48 -12.43 -14.00 -4.95
C GLN A 48 -13.38 -12.79 -5.05
N THR A 49 -14.25 -12.77 -6.06
CA THR A 49 -15.25 -11.72 -6.25
C THR A 49 -16.29 -11.71 -5.11
N ALA A 50 -16.72 -12.89 -4.66
CA ALA A 50 -17.63 -13.01 -3.53
C ALA A 50 -16.98 -12.52 -2.22
N GLN A 51 -15.71 -12.90 -1.99
CA GLN A 51 -14.93 -12.43 -0.84
C GLN A 51 -14.80 -10.90 -0.81
N PHE A 52 -14.50 -10.27 -1.95
CA PHE A 52 -14.43 -8.81 -2.03
C PHE A 52 -15.77 -8.11 -1.82
N ARG A 53 -16.87 -8.71 -2.28
CA ARG A 53 -18.22 -8.18 -2.01
C ARG A 53 -18.54 -8.22 -0.52
N GLU A 54 -18.32 -9.35 0.14
CA GLU A 54 -18.61 -9.48 1.57
C GLU A 54 -17.72 -8.56 2.43
N ALA A 55 -16.43 -8.46 2.10
CA ALA A 55 -15.53 -7.49 2.73
C ALA A 55 -16.02 -6.04 2.55
N SER A 56 -16.54 -5.70 1.37
CA SER A 56 -17.12 -4.38 1.09
C SER A 56 -18.36 -4.11 1.95
N ASP A 57 -19.26 -5.08 2.05
CA ASP A 57 -20.50 -4.93 2.83
C ASP A 57 -20.20 -4.75 4.32
N LEU A 58 -19.25 -5.54 4.86
CA LEU A 58 -18.76 -5.37 6.23
C LEU A 58 -18.12 -4.00 6.44
N PHE A 59 -17.28 -3.55 5.50
CA PHE A 59 -16.63 -2.25 5.59
C PHE A 59 -17.65 -1.10 5.53
N GLN A 60 -18.67 -1.20 4.69
CA GLN A 60 -19.74 -0.21 4.62
C GLN A 60 -20.52 -0.14 5.94
N GLY A 61 -20.90 -1.29 6.51
CA GLY A 61 -21.55 -1.34 7.82
C GLY A 61 -20.65 -0.77 8.94
N MET A 62 -19.35 -0.99 8.86
CA MET A 62 -18.37 -0.39 9.78
C MET A 62 -18.35 1.13 9.70
N LEU A 63 -18.37 1.71 8.49
CA LEU A 63 -18.42 3.17 8.31
C LEU A 63 -19.71 3.77 8.86
N GLU A 64 -20.84 3.09 8.70
CA GLU A 64 -22.14 3.50 9.24
C GLU A 64 -22.17 3.42 10.78
N ALA A 65 -21.62 2.36 11.37
CA ALA A 65 -21.50 2.22 12.82
C ALA A 65 -20.60 3.30 13.44
N ASN A 66 -19.53 3.69 12.73
CA ASN A 66 -18.64 4.76 13.17
C ASN A 66 -19.34 6.13 13.20
N GLN A 67 -20.27 6.40 12.29
CA GLN A 67 -21.10 7.63 12.33
C GLN A 67 -22.00 7.68 13.57
N ASN A 68 -22.39 6.52 14.10
CA ASN A 68 -23.22 6.38 15.29
C ASN A 68 -22.40 6.29 16.59
N ALA A 69 -21.08 6.56 16.54
CA ALA A 69 -20.15 6.53 17.67
C ALA A 69 -20.11 5.19 18.44
N ASN A 70 -20.33 4.06 17.75
CA ASN A 70 -20.22 2.72 18.35
C ASN A 70 -18.82 2.13 18.12
N GLU A 71 -17.81 2.67 18.79
CA GLU A 71 -16.40 2.35 18.56
C GLU A 71 -16.06 0.86 18.74
N GLU A 72 -16.60 0.19 19.77
CA GLU A 72 -16.33 -1.24 20.01
C GLU A 72 -16.84 -2.14 18.88
N SER A 73 -18.04 -1.83 18.35
CA SER A 73 -18.60 -2.55 17.20
C SER A 73 -17.76 -2.34 15.94
N VAL A 74 -17.13 -1.17 15.81
CA VAL A 74 -16.34 -0.80 14.64
C VAL A 74 -14.99 -1.51 14.67
N SER A 75 -14.30 -1.57 15.82
CA SER A 75 -13.03 -2.31 15.95
C SER A 75 -13.19 -3.79 15.65
N LYS A 76 -14.21 -4.44 16.23
CA LYS A 76 -14.49 -5.86 15.98
C LYS A 76 -14.79 -6.15 14.50
N THR A 77 -15.46 -5.21 13.83
CA THR A 77 -15.72 -5.34 12.40
C THR A 77 -14.44 -5.18 11.59
N ALA A 78 -13.57 -4.22 11.95
CA ALA A 78 -12.27 -4.04 11.31
C ALA A 78 -11.37 -5.27 11.47
N GLU A 79 -11.28 -5.83 12.68
CA GLU A 79 -10.56 -7.07 12.97
C GLU A 79 -11.10 -8.23 12.14
N ARG A 80 -12.43 -8.41 12.10
CA ARG A 80 -13.07 -9.43 11.26
C ARG A 80 -12.73 -9.27 9.78
N ILE A 81 -12.68 -8.04 9.27
CA ILE A 81 -12.31 -7.77 7.88
C ILE A 81 -10.87 -8.21 7.62
N LYS A 82 -9.94 -7.87 8.53
CA LYS A 82 -8.53 -8.26 8.40
C LYS A 82 -8.34 -9.78 8.47
N GLU A 83 -8.98 -10.44 9.42
CA GLU A 83 -8.83 -11.89 9.65
C GLU A 83 -9.39 -12.72 8.50
N ASN A 84 -10.57 -12.35 7.99
CA ASN A 84 -11.28 -13.17 7.01
C ASN A 84 -11.07 -12.73 5.56
N TYR A 85 -10.65 -11.48 5.34
CA TYR A 85 -10.52 -10.87 4.00
C TYR A 85 -9.19 -10.13 3.82
N GLY A 86 -8.10 -10.67 4.37
CA GLY A 86 -6.75 -10.07 4.32
C GLY A 86 -6.25 -9.75 2.91
N ASP A 87 -6.65 -10.51 1.90
CA ASP A 87 -6.28 -10.28 0.50
C ASP A 87 -7.09 -9.14 -0.17
N SER A 88 -8.06 -8.55 0.54
CA SER A 88 -8.89 -7.46 0.03
C SER A 88 -8.30 -6.08 0.36
N PRO A 89 -8.53 -5.06 -0.49
CA PRO A 89 -8.18 -3.68 -0.14
C PRO A 89 -8.85 -3.19 1.15
N TYR A 90 -9.99 -3.77 1.52
CA TYR A 90 -10.74 -3.43 2.73
C TYR A 90 -10.00 -3.82 4.01
N ALA A 91 -9.16 -4.86 3.99
CA ALA A 91 -8.30 -5.19 5.13
C ALA A 91 -7.30 -4.07 5.41
N VAL A 92 -6.67 -3.50 4.37
CA VAL A 92 -5.76 -2.34 4.53
C VAL A 92 -6.51 -1.12 5.08
N TYR A 93 -7.73 -0.85 4.60
CA TYR A 93 -8.54 0.25 5.15
C TYR A 93 -8.96 0.01 6.60
N ALA A 94 -9.28 -1.23 6.96
CA ALA A 94 -9.57 -1.64 8.33
C ALA A 94 -8.34 -1.45 9.24
N SER A 95 -7.14 -1.85 8.82
CA SER A 95 -5.90 -1.59 9.57
C SER A 95 -5.64 -0.09 9.77
N PHE A 96 -5.90 0.74 8.75
CA PHE A 96 -5.82 2.20 8.91
C PHE A 96 -6.83 2.76 9.91
N PHE A 97 -8.01 2.16 10.00
CA PHE A 97 -9.02 2.53 10.98
C PHE A 97 -8.59 2.15 12.39
N LEU A 98 -8.14 0.90 12.60
CA LEU A 98 -7.62 0.43 13.89
C LEU A 98 -6.45 1.30 14.35
N ALA A 99 -5.50 1.60 13.47
CA ALA A 99 -4.39 2.49 13.79
C ALA A 99 -4.87 3.88 14.27
N LYS A 100 -5.92 4.44 13.64
CA LYS A 100 -6.50 5.73 14.05
C LYS A 100 -7.09 5.62 15.45
N GLN A 101 -7.90 4.60 15.70
CA GLN A 101 -8.54 4.37 16.99
C GLN A 101 -7.50 4.15 18.10
N SER A 102 -6.44 3.39 17.83
CA SER A 102 -5.34 3.20 18.77
C SER A 102 -4.66 4.53 19.12
N VAL A 103 -4.46 5.44 18.16
CA VAL A 103 -3.97 6.80 18.47
C VAL A 103 -4.98 7.59 19.31
N GLU A 104 -6.27 7.52 18.99
CA GLU A 104 -7.34 8.25 19.71
C GLU A 104 -7.50 7.77 21.16
N THR A 105 -7.23 6.49 21.41
CA THR A 105 -7.26 5.87 22.75
C THR A 105 -5.92 5.93 23.48
N GLY A 106 -4.87 6.46 22.84
CA GLY A 106 -3.53 6.63 23.42
C GLY A 106 -2.62 5.39 23.33
N ASP A 107 -3.07 4.30 22.72
CA ASP A 107 -2.25 3.12 22.46
C ASP A 107 -1.40 3.31 21.18
N LEU A 108 -0.33 4.11 21.32
CA LEU A 108 0.58 4.39 20.22
C LEU A 108 1.33 3.14 19.72
N GLU A 109 1.55 2.16 20.60
CA GLU A 109 2.22 0.90 20.25
C GLU A 109 1.34 0.05 19.33
N ALA A 110 0.05 -0.08 19.64
CA ALA A 110 -0.91 -0.74 18.77
C ALA A 110 -1.04 -0.01 17.42
N ALA A 111 -1.11 1.33 17.44
CA ALA A 111 -1.14 2.12 16.21
C ALA A 111 0.08 1.88 15.34
N ARG A 112 1.27 1.80 15.97
CA ARG A 112 2.53 1.51 15.27
C ARG A 112 2.48 0.16 14.56
N LYS A 113 2.10 -0.89 15.28
CA LYS A 113 2.02 -2.26 14.74
C LYS A 113 1.06 -2.36 13.55
N GLU A 114 -0.11 -1.73 13.65
CA GLU A 114 -1.09 -1.66 12.56
C GLU A 114 -0.51 -0.96 11.32
N LEU A 115 0.22 0.13 11.49
CA LEU A 115 0.82 0.87 10.38
C LEU A 115 2.01 0.14 9.76
N GLU A 116 2.80 -0.57 10.57
CA GLU A 116 3.88 -1.44 10.11
C GLU A 116 3.35 -2.63 9.30
N SER A 117 2.24 -3.26 9.72
CA SER A 117 1.61 -4.36 8.97
C SER A 117 1.23 -3.92 7.56
N ILE A 118 0.65 -2.72 7.41
CA ILE A 118 0.28 -2.17 6.09
C ILE A 118 1.49 -2.02 5.16
N LEU A 119 2.69 -1.72 5.68
CA LEU A 119 3.90 -1.63 4.85
C LEU A 119 4.28 -2.98 4.23
N VAL A 120 3.94 -4.07 4.89
CA VAL A 120 4.17 -5.44 4.45
C VAL A 120 3.03 -5.91 3.55
N GLU A 121 1.79 -5.78 4.02
CA GLU A 121 0.57 -6.38 3.45
C GLU A 121 0.08 -5.68 2.18
N SER A 122 0.17 -4.36 2.12
CA SER A 122 -0.39 -3.61 0.99
C SER A 122 0.41 -3.88 -0.29
N SER A 123 -0.25 -4.14 -1.41
CA SER A 123 0.38 -4.11 -2.74
C SER A 123 0.53 -2.67 -3.28
N GLU A 124 -0.33 -1.76 -2.82
CA GLU A 124 -0.44 -0.40 -3.34
C GLU A 124 0.59 0.56 -2.74
N SER A 125 1.42 1.16 -3.60
CA SER A 125 2.46 2.12 -3.19
C SER A 125 1.89 3.35 -2.46
N ALA A 126 0.71 3.82 -2.87
CA ALA A 126 0.04 4.96 -2.26
C ALA A 126 -0.37 4.67 -0.80
N MET A 127 -0.87 3.45 -0.53
CA MET A 127 -1.25 3.03 0.82
C MET A 127 -0.01 2.86 1.70
N LYS A 128 1.07 2.25 1.18
CA LYS A 128 2.35 2.19 1.92
C LYS A 128 2.87 3.57 2.29
N ASN A 129 2.80 4.54 1.37
CA ASN A 129 3.27 5.88 1.67
C ASN A 129 2.38 6.63 2.67
N LEU A 130 1.06 6.44 2.61
CA LEU A 130 0.16 6.97 3.63
C LEU A 130 0.45 6.35 5.00
N ALA A 131 0.68 5.04 5.06
CA ALA A 131 1.07 4.34 6.28
C ALA A 131 2.39 4.87 6.83
N ARG A 132 3.41 5.07 5.99
CA ARG A 132 4.69 5.70 6.40
C ARG A 132 4.47 7.07 7.02
N VAL A 133 3.71 7.96 6.38
CA VAL A 133 3.44 9.31 6.93
C VAL A 133 2.78 9.23 8.30
N ARG A 134 1.82 8.31 8.49
CA ARG A 134 1.15 8.13 9.78
C ARG A 134 2.09 7.49 10.82
N LEU A 135 2.86 6.48 10.42
CA LEU A 135 3.82 5.77 11.26
C LEU A 135 4.88 6.73 11.82
N LEU A 136 5.39 7.62 10.99
CA LEU A 136 6.33 8.65 11.40
C LEU A 136 5.75 9.59 12.45
N LYS A 137 4.47 9.97 12.33
CA LYS A 137 3.80 10.77 13.36
C LYS A 137 3.63 10.01 14.66
N VAL A 138 3.31 8.72 14.60
CA VAL A 138 3.23 7.85 15.79
C VAL A 138 4.60 7.74 16.45
N LEU A 139 5.66 7.45 15.70
CA LEU A 139 7.03 7.40 16.24
C LEU A 139 7.44 8.72 16.91
N LEU A 140 7.10 9.87 16.30
CA LEU A 140 7.36 11.18 16.92
C LEU A 140 6.58 11.37 18.22
N ALA A 141 5.31 10.96 18.26
CA ALA A 141 4.49 11.00 19.48
C ALA A 141 5.00 10.05 20.57
N GLU A 142 5.64 8.94 20.20
CA GLU A 142 6.32 8.00 21.11
C GLU A 142 7.71 8.52 21.57
N GLY A 143 8.17 9.67 21.08
CA GLY A 143 9.52 10.19 21.36
C GLY A 143 10.64 9.49 20.59
N LYS A 144 10.30 8.65 19.61
CA LYS A 144 11.21 7.83 18.80
C LYS A 144 11.67 8.57 17.53
N ALA A 145 12.16 9.80 17.70
CA ALA A 145 12.54 10.66 16.58
C ALA A 145 13.70 10.08 15.73
N SER A 146 14.65 9.37 16.35
CA SER A 146 15.74 8.69 15.62
C SER A 146 15.21 7.56 14.72
N GLU A 147 14.31 6.71 15.22
CA GLU A 147 13.66 5.65 14.43
C GLU A 147 12.86 6.25 13.26
N ALA A 148 12.18 7.38 13.48
CA ALA A 148 11.47 8.10 12.43
C ALA A 148 12.43 8.60 11.32
N LEU A 149 13.59 9.13 11.68
CA LEU A 149 14.61 9.55 10.71
C LEU A 149 15.18 8.37 9.92
N GLU A 150 15.46 7.25 10.58
CA GLU A 150 15.93 6.02 9.91
C GLU A 150 14.91 5.56 8.86
N LEU A 151 13.63 5.50 9.24
CA LEU A 151 12.54 5.11 8.35
C LEU A 151 12.43 6.03 7.12
N ILE A 152 12.54 7.36 7.29
CA ILE A 152 12.50 8.31 6.16
C ILE A 152 13.74 8.20 5.27
N ASN A 153 14.92 8.07 5.88
CA ASN A 153 16.19 8.08 5.16
C ASN A 153 16.38 6.79 4.34
N GLY A 154 15.85 5.66 4.81
CA GLY A 154 15.83 4.39 4.09
C GLY A 154 14.89 4.36 2.87
N LEU A 155 14.13 5.43 2.60
CA LEU A 155 13.24 5.48 1.42
C LEU A 155 14.04 5.80 0.16
N GLU A 156 14.04 4.87 -0.80
CA GLU A 156 14.62 5.04 -2.14
C GLU A 156 13.55 5.28 -3.23
N GLY A 157 13.92 5.99 -4.31
CA GLY A 157 13.18 6.04 -5.57
C GLY A 157 11.80 6.74 -5.55
N SER A 158 10.84 6.15 -6.29
CA SER A 158 9.51 6.71 -6.60
C SER A 158 8.56 6.85 -5.40
N ALA A 159 8.91 6.27 -4.24
CA ALA A 159 8.14 6.40 -3.00
C ALA A 159 8.02 7.87 -2.55
N ARG A 160 8.98 8.73 -2.95
CA ARG A 160 9.02 10.13 -2.53
C ARG A 160 8.05 11.03 -3.29
N THR A 161 7.82 10.85 -4.59
CA THR A 161 7.36 11.97 -5.46
C THR A 161 6.07 12.69 -5.03
N ARG A 162 5.02 11.99 -4.57
CA ARG A 162 3.76 12.65 -4.11
C ARG A 162 3.79 13.03 -2.62
N PHE A 163 4.60 12.33 -1.82
CA PHE A 163 4.65 12.49 -0.36
C PHE A 163 5.91 13.25 0.10
N GLU A 164 6.75 13.72 -0.82
CA GLU A 164 8.07 14.31 -0.56
C GLU A 164 7.97 15.46 0.43
N ALA A 165 7.01 16.38 0.20
CA ALA A 165 6.76 17.50 1.10
C ALA A 165 6.35 17.04 2.51
N ALA A 166 5.53 15.99 2.63
CA ALA A 166 5.13 15.46 3.93
C ALA A 166 6.31 14.78 4.66
N PHE A 167 7.14 14.03 3.93
CA PHE A 167 8.33 13.42 4.50
C PHE A 167 9.37 14.46 4.94
N HIS A 168 9.56 15.54 4.18
CA HIS A 168 10.45 16.62 4.59
C HIS A 168 9.92 17.39 5.80
N GLU A 169 8.61 17.60 5.90
CA GLU A 169 8.01 18.22 7.08
C GLU A 169 8.26 17.35 8.32
N LEU A 170 7.96 16.05 8.24
CA LEU A 170 8.17 15.11 9.35
C LEU A 170 9.65 14.90 9.69
N LYS A 171 10.54 14.97 8.69
CA LYS A 171 11.98 14.98 8.91
C LYS A 171 12.42 16.21 9.70
N GLY A 172 11.83 17.37 9.39
CA GLY A 172 12.01 18.58 10.19
C GLY A 172 11.54 18.40 11.62
N ASP A 173 10.32 17.88 11.81
CA ASP A 173 9.74 17.62 13.13
C ASP A 173 10.62 16.66 13.96
N ALA A 174 11.15 15.62 13.33
CA ALA A 174 12.09 14.69 13.97
C ALA A 174 13.41 15.36 14.37
N TYR A 175 13.97 16.22 13.52
CA TYR A 175 15.16 16.98 13.85
C TYR A 175 14.93 17.96 15.00
N VAL A 176 13.76 18.60 15.07
CA VAL A 176 13.39 19.43 16.22
C VAL A 176 13.36 18.62 17.51
N ALA A 177 12.72 17.44 17.50
CA ALA A 177 12.67 16.55 18.66
C ALA A 177 14.07 16.07 19.13
N LEU A 178 15.07 16.09 18.25
CA LEU A 178 16.46 15.75 18.55
C LEU A 178 17.35 16.97 18.86
N GLY A 179 16.81 18.19 18.86
CA GLY A 179 17.59 19.42 19.04
C GLY A 179 18.50 19.78 17.87
N GLN A 180 18.25 19.21 16.68
CA GLN A 180 19.04 19.39 15.46
C GLN A 180 18.45 20.51 14.59
N GLU A 181 18.50 21.73 15.10
CA GLU A 181 17.75 22.88 14.56
C GLU A 181 18.15 23.27 13.12
N ARG A 182 19.44 23.15 12.80
CA ARG A 182 19.97 23.47 11.46
C ARG A 182 19.44 22.49 10.41
N GLU A 183 19.42 21.21 10.76
CA GLU A 183 18.86 20.12 9.97
C GLU A 183 17.35 20.28 9.83
N ALA A 184 16.65 20.62 10.92
CA ALA A 184 15.21 20.93 10.90
C ALA A 184 14.89 22.07 9.94
N ARG A 185 15.61 23.18 10.03
CA ARG A 185 15.45 24.34 9.14
C ARG A 185 15.67 23.97 7.68
N THR A 186 16.67 23.14 7.40
CA THR A 186 16.95 22.64 6.04
C THR A 186 15.80 21.79 5.51
N ALA A 187 15.27 20.88 6.35
CA ALA A 187 14.14 20.04 5.97
C ALA A 187 12.87 20.87 5.71
N TYR A 188 12.53 21.85 6.55
CA TYR A 188 11.36 22.72 6.32
C TYR A 188 11.49 23.61 5.09
N LYS A 189 12.69 24.15 4.81
CA LYS A 189 12.94 24.91 3.57
C LYS A 189 12.66 24.06 2.34
N ARG A 190 13.02 22.78 2.38
CA ARG A 190 12.75 21.85 1.29
C ARG A 190 11.24 21.67 1.03
N VAL A 191 10.40 21.68 2.08
CA VAL A 191 8.93 21.66 1.93
C VAL A 191 8.43 22.88 1.15
N ILE A 192 9.01 24.05 1.41
CA ILE A 192 8.69 25.31 0.70
C ILE A 192 9.10 25.25 -0.77
N GLU A 193 10.29 24.74 -1.08
CA GLU A 193 10.78 24.55 -2.45
C GLU A 193 9.90 23.62 -3.27
N LEU A 194 9.29 22.62 -2.62
CA LEU A 194 8.33 21.70 -3.21
C LEU A 194 6.93 22.32 -3.40
N GLY A 195 6.79 23.64 -3.20
CA GLY A 195 5.55 24.39 -3.44
C GLY A 195 4.51 24.28 -2.32
N ARG A 196 4.82 23.60 -1.20
CA ARG A 196 3.95 23.51 -0.03
C ARG A 196 4.31 24.59 0.97
N LYS A 197 3.55 25.69 0.94
CA LYS A 197 3.62 26.77 1.94
C LYS A 197 2.37 26.74 2.81
N SER A 198 2.54 26.74 4.12
CA SER A 198 1.44 26.90 5.07
C SER A 198 1.86 27.84 6.20
N ARG A 199 0.88 28.53 6.79
CA ARG A 199 1.13 29.38 7.97
C ARG A 199 1.77 28.56 9.11
N PHE A 200 1.32 27.33 9.29
CA PHE A 200 1.85 26.43 10.32
C PHE A 200 3.31 26.05 10.08
N LEU A 201 3.71 25.79 8.83
CA LEU A 201 5.10 25.53 8.49
C LEU A 201 6.00 26.76 8.76
N ASN A 202 5.51 27.97 8.47
CA ASN A 202 6.26 29.19 8.78
C ASN A 202 6.46 29.35 10.29
N LEU A 203 5.41 29.10 11.09
CA LEU A 203 5.52 29.12 12.55
C LEU A 203 6.57 28.12 13.05
N LYS A 204 6.59 26.89 12.52
CA LYS A 204 7.63 25.91 12.85
C LYS A 204 9.05 26.40 12.55
N ILE A 205 9.26 27.16 11.46
CA ILE A 205 10.57 27.69 11.08
C ILE A 205 10.98 28.88 11.95
N GLU A 206 10.01 29.72 12.32
CA GLU A 206 10.20 30.91 13.16
C GLU A 206 10.49 30.55 14.62
N ASP A 207 9.93 29.44 15.12
CA ASP A 207 10.18 28.92 16.46
C ASP A 207 11.59 28.34 16.64
N LEU A 208 12.28 28.02 15.53
CA LEU A 208 13.67 27.57 15.57
C LEU A 208 14.62 28.75 15.88
N PRO A 209 15.57 28.61 16.82
CA PRO A 209 16.58 29.62 17.12
C PRO A 209 17.30 30.14 15.88
N VAL A 210 17.55 31.45 15.90
CA VAL A 210 18.30 32.12 14.84
C VAL A 210 19.71 31.52 14.81
N PRO A 211 20.20 31.02 13.65
CA PRO A 211 21.55 30.48 13.57
C PRO A 211 22.55 31.53 14.04
N ASP A 212 23.42 31.19 14.99
CA ASP A 212 24.50 32.08 15.42
C ASP A 212 25.26 32.56 14.19
N LEU A 213 25.15 33.85 13.90
CA LEU A 213 25.95 34.48 12.86
C LEU A 213 27.41 34.37 13.33
N PRO A 214 28.35 33.91 12.48
CA PRO A 214 29.75 33.85 12.86
C PRO A 214 30.18 35.24 13.34
N GLN A 215 30.67 35.32 14.58
CA GLN A 215 31.23 36.56 15.11
C GLN A 215 32.39 36.96 14.21
N ILE A 216 32.16 37.97 13.38
CA ILE A 216 33.23 38.61 12.63
C ILE A 216 34.02 39.40 13.67
N ASN A 217 35.05 38.77 14.23
CA ASN A 217 36.04 39.46 15.05
C ASN A 217 36.68 40.55 14.16
N GLN A 218 36.39 41.81 14.48
CA GLN A 218 37.07 42.97 13.91
C GLN A 218 38.45 43.15 14.54
#